data_AF-A0A965YUH7-F1
#
_entry.id   AF-A0A965YUH7-F1
#
_cell.length_a   1.000
_cell.length_b   1.000
_cell.length_c   1.000
_cell.angle_alpha   90.00
_cell.angle_beta   90.00
_cell.angle_gamma   90.00
#
_symmetry.space_group_name_H-M   'P 1'
#
loop_
_entity.id
_entity.type
_entity.pdbx_description
1 polymer ?
#
loop_
_entity_poly.entity_id
_entity_poly.type
_entity_poly.pdbx_seq_one_letter_code
_entity_poly.pdbx_strand_id
1 'polypeptide(L)'
;MPDSTKHNIPLRVRNLIRKAGTRKTKEIADYLQISIRVADLPSSINSFSATILKNRYICISDQLNEPIEQNKAICKGIGYFLIGGNEEELEHFENELYSQLLDGDLQSADNYLRIG
;
A
#
# COMPACT_ATOMS: atom_id res chain seq x y z
N MET A 1 2.65 -8.27 29.70
CA MET A 1 1.33 -8.24 29.04
C MET A 1 1.56 -8.19 27.54
N PRO A 2 0.91 -9.02 26.72
CA PRO A 2 0.97 -8.84 25.27
C PRO A 2 0.24 -7.53 24.91
N ASP A 3 0.85 -6.76 24.02
CA ASP A 3 0.44 -5.41 23.62
C ASP A 3 -0.94 -5.45 22.93
N SER A 4 -1.95 -4.82 23.55
CA SER A 4 -3.35 -4.85 23.12
C SER A 4 -3.64 -4.03 21.87
N THR A 5 -2.63 -3.36 21.29
CA THR A 5 -2.79 -2.47 20.14
C THR A 5 -2.66 -3.17 18.76
N LYS A 6 -2.31 -4.46 18.72
CA LYS A 6 -1.96 -5.17 17.47
C LYS A 6 -3.08 -5.91 16.71
N HIS A 7 -4.32 -5.99 17.19
CA HIS A 7 -5.16 -7.18 16.87
C HIS A 7 -6.42 -6.99 16.01
N ASN A 8 -6.54 -5.98 15.15
CA ASN A 8 -7.62 -6.01 14.13
C ASN A 8 -7.26 -5.28 12.85
N ILE A 9 -6.45 -5.92 12.00
CA ILE A 9 -6.09 -5.43 10.67
C ILE A 9 -7.33 -5.10 9.82
N PRO A 10 -8.38 -5.95 9.74
CA PRO A 10 -9.62 -5.63 9.03
C PRO A 10 -10.28 -4.31 9.46
N LEU A 11 -10.42 -4.08 10.76
CA LEU A 11 -10.99 -2.84 11.27
C LEU A 11 -10.11 -1.63 10.95
N ARG A 12 -8.78 -1.78 11.01
CA ARG A 12 -7.83 -0.71 10.67
C ARG A 12 -7.91 -0.34 9.20
N VAL A 13 -7.97 -1.33 8.31
CA VAL A 13 -8.17 -1.14 6.86
C VAL A 13 -9.48 -0.44 6.58
N ARG A 14 -10.60 -0.92 7.15
CA ARG A 14 -11.91 -0.28 6.98
C ARG A 14 -11.91 1.17 7.46
N ASN A 15 -11.28 1.43 8.60
CA ASN A 15 -11.14 2.78 9.14
C ASN A 15 -10.24 3.66 8.25
N LEU A 16 -9.18 3.12 7.67
CA LEU A 16 -8.30 3.82 6.73
C LEU A 16 -9.08 4.26 5.49
N ILE A 17 -9.77 3.33 4.83
CA ILE A 17 -10.59 3.61 3.64
C ILE A 17 -11.65 4.66 3.96
N ARG A 18 -12.36 4.51 5.09
CA ARG A 18 -13.38 5.48 5.52
C ARG A 18 -12.80 6.87 5.75
N LYS A 19 -11.61 6.98 6.34
CA LYS A 19 -10.95 8.27 6.61
C LYS A 19 -10.37 8.91 5.34
N ALA A 20 -9.79 8.10 4.45
CA ALA A 20 -9.31 8.55 3.16
C ALA A 20 -10.47 8.93 2.23
N GLY A 21 -11.68 8.39 2.46
CA GLY A 21 -12.88 8.67 1.67
C GLY A 21 -12.86 8.02 0.29
N THR A 22 -11.94 7.10 0.05
CA THR A 22 -11.65 6.52 -1.26
C THR A 22 -11.15 5.09 -1.14
N ARG A 23 -11.35 4.31 -2.20
CA ARG A 23 -10.83 2.94 -2.39
C ARG A 23 -9.73 2.89 -3.45
N LYS A 24 -9.16 4.03 -3.83
CA LYS A 24 -8.03 4.11 -4.75
C LYS A 24 -6.73 4.18 -3.96
N THR A 25 -5.84 3.22 -4.20
CA THR A 25 -4.57 3.03 -3.46
C THR A 25 -3.69 4.28 -3.50
N LYS A 26 -3.62 4.94 -4.66
CA LYS A 26 -2.88 6.19 -4.83
C LYS A 26 -3.45 7.31 -3.96
N GLU A 27 -4.77 7.49 -3.96
CA GLU A 27 -5.43 8.52 -3.15
C GLU A 27 -5.31 8.23 -1.64
N ILE A 28 -5.30 6.96 -1.24
CA ILE A 28 -5.01 6.55 0.14
C ILE A 28 -3.56 6.92 0.52
N ALA A 29 -2.59 6.68 -0.37
CA ALA A 29 -1.21 7.08 -0.14
C ALA A 29 -1.07 8.60 -0.04
N ASP A 30 -1.75 9.35 -0.91
CA ASP A 30 -1.79 10.83 -0.88
C ASP A 30 -2.40 11.35 0.43
N TYR A 31 -3.52 10.76 0.90
CA TYR A 31 -4.11 11.05 2.22
C TYR A 31 -3.11 10.83 3.36
N LEU A 32 -2.28 9.78 3.25
CA LEU A 32 -1.20 9.50 4.20
C LEU A 32 0.06 10.34 3.94
N GLN A 33 0.09 11.26 2.97
CA GLN A 33 1.30 12.01 2.61
C GLN A 33 2.50 11.09 2.30
N ILE A 34 2.22 9.98 1.61
CA ILE A 34 3.21 9.01 1.15
C ILE A 34 3.37 9.20 -0.36
N SER A 35 4.58 9.53 -0.79
CA SER A 35 4.90 9.66 -2.21
C SER A 35 5.18 8.28 -2.81
N ILE A 36 4.43 7.90 -3.85
CA ILE A 36 4.71 6.68 -4.61
C ILE A 36 5.65 7.02 -5.77
N ARG A 37 6.71 6.24 -5.93
CA ARG A 37 7.70 6.38 -7.00
C ARG A 37 7.88 5.04 -7.71
N VAL A 38 8.04 5.08 -9.02
CA VAL A 38 8.50 3.92 -9.80
C VAL A 38 10.03 4.01 -9.90
N ALA A 39 10.72 2.89 -9.71
CA ALA A 39 12.18 2.83 -9.75
C ALA A 39 12.66 1.47 -10.27
N ASP A 40 13.86 1.45 -10.85
CA ASP A 40 14.58 0.21 -11.15
C ASP A 40 15.00 -0.44 -9.83
N LEU A 41 14.36 -1.57 -9.51
CA LEU A 41 14.61 -2.35 -8.30
C LEU A 41 15.14 -3.73 -8.67
N PRO A 42 15.94 -4.37 -7.80
CA PRO A 42 16.34 -5.77 -7.99
C PRO A 42 15.11 -6.65 -8.27
N SER A 43 15.25 -7.62 -9.17
CA SER A 43 14.14 -8.46 -9.65
C SER A 43 13.41 -9.25 -8.55
N SER A 44 14.02 -9.42 -7.39
CA SER A 44 13.40 -10.04 -6.21
C SER A 44 12.60 -9.08 -5.32
N ILE A 45 12.58 -7.78 -5.63
CA ILE A 45 11.99 -6.72 -4.81
C ILE A 45 10.91 -5.97 -5.60
N ASN A 46 9.65 -6.23 -5.25
CA ASN A 46 8.51 -5.57 -5.88
C ASN A 46 8.30 -4.14 -5.35
N SER A 47 8.60 -3.90 -4.08
CA SER A 47 8.59 -2.56 -3.50
C SER A 47 9.46 -2.45 -2.26
N PHE A 48 9.83 -1.22 -1.92
CA PHE A 48 10.38 -0.89 -0.62
C PHE A 48 9.80 0.43 -0.09
N SER A 49 9.70 0.51 1.23
CA SER A 49 9.24 1.70 1.94
C SER A 49 10.40 2.36 2.68
N ALA A 50 10.55 3.68 2.54
CA ALA A 50 11.59 4.42 3.24
C ALA A 50 11.11 5.80 3.70
N THR A 51 11.62 6.25 4.83
CA THR A 51 11.49 7.64 5.27
C THR A 51 12.81 8.34 5.03
N ILE A 52 12.81 9.34 4.15
CA ILE A 52 14.00 10.18 3.88
C ILE A 52 13.69 11.58 4.42
N LEU A 53 14.49 12.01 5.40
CA LEU A 53 14.23 13.19 6.23
C LEU A 53 12.88 13.07 6.96
N LYS A 54 11.82 13.67 6.39
CA LYS A 54 10.45 13.64 6.91
C LYS A 54 9.43 13.10 5.89
N ASN A 55 9.88 12.82 4.68
CA ASN A 55 9.03 12.41 3.59
C ASN A 55 9.01 10.88 3.51
N ARG A 56 7.80 10.32 3.43
CA ARG A 56 7.58 8.89 3.28
C ARG A 56 7.48 8.53 1.81
N TYR A 57 8.21 7.51 1.41
CA TYR A 57 8.24 7.01 0.05
C TYR A 57 7.88 5.54 0.02
N ILE A 58 7.04 5.18 -0.95
CA ILE A 58 6.90 3.81 -1.42
C ILE A 58 7.48 3.78 -2.82
N CYS A 59 8.57 3.04 -2.99
CA CYS A 59 9.16 2.80 -4.29
C CYS A 59 8.65 1.44 -4.79
N ILE A 60 8.05 1.41 -5.98
CA ILE A 60 7.65 0.18 -6.66
C ILE A 60 8.59 -0.10 -7.82
N SER A 61 8.81 -1.39 -8.10
CA SER A 61 9.64 -1.83 -9.22
C SER A 61 8.99 -1.42 -10.55
N ASP A 62 9.79 -0.90 -11.47
CA ASP A 62 9.42 -0.61 -12.85
C ASP A 62 9.12 -1.88 -13.68
N GLN A 63 9.48 -3.06 -13.15
CA GLN A 63 9.17 -4.36 -13.75
C GLN A 63 7.71 -4.79 -13.49
N LEU A 64 7.00 -4.14 -12.56
CA LEU A 64 5.59 -4.42 -12.26
C LEU A 64 4.70 -3.77 -13.31
N ASN A 65 4.45 -4.48 -14.41
CA ASN A 65 3.60 -3.98 -15.50
C ASN A 65 2.10 -4.16 -15.22
N GLU A 66 1.76 -5.10 -14.34
CA GLU A 66 0.37 -5.41 -14.03
C GLU A 66 -0.16 -4.50 -12.90
N PRO A 67 -1.30 -3.79 -13.12
CA PRO A 67 -1.88 -2.89 -12.11
C PRO A 67 -2.20 -3.60 -10.80
N ILE A 68 -2.57 -4.87 -10.86
CA ILE A 68 -2.83 -5.70 -9.69
C ILE A 68 -1.59 -5.80 -8.81
N GLU A 69 -0.44 -6.08 -9.42
CA GLU A 69 0.83 -6.25 -8.71
C GLU A 69 1.34 -4.92 -8.16
N GLN A 70 1.20 -3.82 -8.92
CA GLN A 70 1.51 -2.47 -8.44
C GLN A 70 0.66 -2.12 -7.20
N ASN A 71 -0.65 -2.38 -7.25
CA ASN A 71 -1.55 -2.07 -6.12
C ASN A 71 -1.22 -2.90 -4.88
N LYS A 72 -0.93 -4.20 -5.05
CA LYS A 72 -0.46 -5.06 -3.95
C LYS A 72 0.83 -4.53 -3.32
N ALA A 73 1.81 -4.19 -4.15
CA ALA A 73 3.07 -3.60 -3.69
C ALA A 73 2.85 -2.29 -2.90
N ILE A 74 1.96 -1.42 -3.37
CA ILE A 74 1.60 -0.19 -2.65
C ILE A 74 0.88 -0.50 -1.33
N CYS A 75 -0.07 -1.44 -1.32
CA CYS A 75 -0.76 -1.87 -0.10
C CYS A 75 0.21 -2.38 0.97
N LYS A 76 1.20 -3.20 0.57
CA LYS A 76 2.27 -3.66 1.46
C LYS A 76 3.10 -2.50 2.00
N GLY A 77 3.46 -1.55 1.14
CA GLY A 77 4.20 -0.35 1.52
C GLY A 77 3.45 0.55 2.51
N ILE A 78 2.12 0.69 2.34
CA ILE A 78 1.23 1.37 3.31
C ILE A 78 1.23 0.62 4.64
N GLY A 79 1.09 -0.71 4.59
CA GLY A 79 1.16 -1.58 5.76
C GLY A 79 2.43 -1.30 6.57
N TYR A 80 3.59 -1.24 5.91
CA TYR A 80 4.88 -0.98 6.56
C TYR A 80 4.86 0.30 7.41
N PHE A 81 4.29 1.38 6.89
CA PHE A 81 4.21 2.64 7.63
C PHE A 81 3.15 2.68 8.74
N LEU A 82 2.11 1.85 8.65
CA LEU A 82 1.01 1.86 9.61
C LEU A 82 1.16 0.83 10.72
N ILE A 83 1.68 -0.34 10.41
CA ILE A 83 1.70 -1.50 11.32
C ILE A 83 3.12 -2.00 11.62
N GLY A 84 4.13 -1.53 10.87
CA GLY A 84 5.53 -1.92 11.05
C GLY A 84 5.97 -3.03 10.10
N GLY A 85 7.16 -3.59 10.33
CA GLY A 85 7.84 -4.51 9.41
C GLY A 85 7.66 -6.01 9.69
N ASN A 86 6.60 -6.44 10.38
CA ASN A 86 6.36 -7.87 10.58
C ASN A 86 5.71 -8.47 9.33
N GLU A 87 6.36 -9.46 8.73
CA GLU A 87 5.98 -9.99 7.40
C GLU A 87 4.57 -10.59 7.37
N GLU A 88 4.17 -11.34 8.39
CA GLU A 88 2.84 -11.96 8.47
C GLU A 88 1.74 -10.90 8.63
N GLU A 89 1.96 -9.91 9.49
CA GLU A 89 1.04 -8.79 9.66
C GLU A 89 0.93 -7.95 8.38
N LEU A 90 2.04 -7.76 7.67
CA LEU A 90 2.09 -7.04 6.39
C LEU A 90 1.33 -7.76 5.28
N GLU A 91 1.54 -9.06 5.14
CA GLU A 91 0.82 -9.89 4.17
C GLU A 91 -0.69 -9.88 4.48
N HIS A 92 -1.06 -9.98 5.76
CA HIS A 92 -2.48 -9.90 6.14
C HIS A 92 -3.08 -8.53 5.85
N PHE A 93 -2.35 -7.44 6.13
CA PHE A 93 -2.79 -6.08 5.83
C PHE A 93 -2.88 -5.81 4.33
N GLU A 94 -1.90 -6.28 3.56
CA GLU A 94 -1.90 -6.18 2.10
C GLU A 94 -3.16 -6.83 1.52
N ASN A 95 -3.41 -8.08 1.88
CA ASN A 95 -4.55 -8.85 1.38
C ASN A 95 -5.89 -8.21 1.76
N GLU A 96 -6.01 -7.74 2.99
CA GLU A 96 -7.23 -7.10 3.49
C GLU A 96 -7.47 -5.73 2.86
N LEU A 97 -6.42 -4.91 2.70
CA LEU A 97 -6.55 -3.62 2.02
C LEU A 97 -6.92 -3.86 0.56
N TYR A 98 -6.16 -4.71 -0.14
CA TYR A 98 -6.36 -5.00 -1.56
C TYR A 98 -7.75 -5.56 -1.88
N SER A 99 -8.28 -6.47 -1.05
CA SER A 99 -9.64 -7.02 -1.25
C SER A 99 -10.72 -5.94 -1.17
N GLN A 100 -10.60 -4.99 -0.23
CA GLN A 100 -11.53 -3.88 -0.10
C GLN A 100 -11.44 -2.88 -1.27
N LEU A 101 -10.32 -2.83 -1.99
CA LEU A 101 -10.20 -2.05 -3.23
C LEU A 101 -10.90 -2.74 -4.41
N LEU A 102 -10.85 -4.08 -4.50
CA LEU A 102 -11.54 -4.87 -5.53
C LEU A 102 -13.06 -4.71 -5.48
N ASP A 103 -13.62 -4.62 -4.29
CA ASP A 103 -15.05 -4.33 -4.09
C ASP A 103 -15.44 -2.91 -4.54
N GLY A 104 -14.46 -2.07 -4.91
CA GLY A 104 -14.61 -0.64 -5.25
C GLY A 104 -14.43 -0.27 -6.73
N ASP A 105 -14.48 -1.24 -7.64
CA ASP A 105 -14.33 -1.02 -9.10
C ASP A 105 -12.89 -0.63 -9.50
N LEU A 106 -11.97 -1.59 -9.40
CA LEU A 106 -10.54 -1.43 -9.70
C LEU A 106 -10.22 -1.17 -11.19
N GLN A 107 -11.21 -1.23 -12.10
CA GLN A 107 -11.02 -1.08 -13.56
C GLN A 107 -10.82 0.35 -14.05
N SER A 108 -10.85 1.38 -13.18
CA SER A 108 -10.67 2.76 -13.63
C SER A 108 -9.21 3.03 -14.05
N ALA A 109 -9.03 3.58 -15.26
CA ALA A 109 -7.76 3.98 -15.87
C ALA A 109 -6.89 4.94 -15.03
N ASP A 110 -7.43 5.50 -13.94
CA ASP A 110 -6.75 6.42 -13.02
C ASP A 110 -5.95 5.69 -11.91
N ASN A 111 -6.13 4.37 -11.75
CA ASN A 111 -5.36 3.56 -10.79
C ASN A 111 -3.96 3.17 -11.29
N TYR A 112 -3.63 3.54 -12.52
CA TYR A 112 -2.41 3.13 -13.20
C TYR A 112 -1.34 4.18 -12.90
N LEU A 113 -0.24 3.76 -12.28
CA LEU A 113 0.99 4.53 -12.42
C LEU A 113 1.41 4.35 -13.87
N ARG A 114 1.16 5.38 -14.70
CA ARG A 114 1.69 5.42 -16.06
C ARG A 114 3.21 5.34 -15.94
N ILE A 115 3.73 4.17 -16.24
CA ILE A 115 5.14 3.94 -16.51
C ILE A 115 5.38 4.65 -17.84
N GLY A 116 5.98 5.84 -17.76
CA GLY A 116 6.35 6.64 -18.91
C GLY A 116 7.63 6.12 -19.54
#